data_AF-A0A843VGC4-F1
#
_entry.id   AF-A0A843VGC4-F1
#
_cell.length_a   1.000
_cell.length_b   1.000
_cell.length_c   1.000
_cell.angle_alpha   90.00
_cell.angle_beta   90.00
_cell.angle_gamma   90.00
#
_symmetry.space_group_name_H-M   'P 1'
#
loop_
_entity.id
_entity.type
_entity.pdbx_description
1 polymer ?
#
loop_
_entity_poly.entity_id
_entity_poly.type
_entity_poly.pdbx_seq_one_letter_code
_entity_poly.pdbx_strand_id
1 'polypeptide(L)'
;MFNYDHLLKLVGSEEQRPPSGRDVQAAVWEAAGDFGALQLLVDLLQTRLVELEEGSGTEVCDTELLEKFHLVNCEESERSGTMKDQEKQMNRNRWSSIIYRQGQKQLTSLFLKEAEHALELLSNDLP
;
A
#
# COMPACT_ATOMS: atom_id res chain seq x y z
N MET A 1 -47.07 -14.27 21.61
CA MET A 1 -46.40 -15.58 21.42
C MET A 1 -45.89 -15.59 19.99
N PHE A 2 -44.60 -15.29 19.79
CA PHE A 2 -44.03 -15.23 18.43
C PHE A 2 -43.90 -16.65 17.90
N ASN A 3 -44.44 -16.89 16.70
CA ASN A 3 -44.53 -18.22 16.09
C ASN A 3 -43.16 -18.59 15.48
N TYR A 4 -42.37 -19.36 16.23
CA TYR A 4 -41.05 -19.84 15.81
C TYR A 4 -41.11 -20.81 14.61
N ASP A 5 -42.25 -21.44 14.34
CA ASP A 5 -42.38 -22.40 13.23
C ASP A 5 -42.32 -21.73 11.85
N HIS A 6 -42.69 -20.45 11.75
CA HIS A 6 -42.59 -19.71 10.49
C HIS A 6 -41.13 -19.33 10.18
N LEU A 7 -40.31 -19.06 11.20
CA LEU A 7 -38.89 -18.75 11.01
C LEU A 7 -38.10 -19.99 10.62
N LEU A 8 -38.39 -21.14 11.25
CA LEU A 8 -37.80 -22.44 10.90
C LEU A 8 -38.16 -22.88 9.46
N LYS A 9 -39.36 -22.57 8.98
CA LYS A 9 -39.76 -22.85 7.59
C LYS A 9 -39.05 -21.99 6.55
N LEU A 10 -38.69 -20.75 6.88
CA LEU A 10 -37.93 -19.87 5.98
C LEU A 10 -36.45 -20.30 5.87
N VAL A 11 -35.89 -20.91 6.92
CA VAL A 11 -34.51 -21.42 6.94
C VAL A 11 -34.38 -22.84 6.34
N GLY A 12 -35.48 -23.60 6.24
CA GLY A 12 -35.45 -25.03 5.89
C GLY A 12 -35.95 -25.42 4.49
N SER A 13 -36.21 -24.48 3.58
CA SER A 13 -36.86 -24.76 2.29
C SER A 13 -36.03 -24.41 1.04
N GLU A 14 -34.77 -24.02 1.17
CA GLU A 14 -33.83 -24.09 0.06
C GLU A 14 -33.18 -25.47 0.07
N GLU A 15 -33.20 -26.16 -1.07
CA GLU A 15 -32.49 -27.43 -1.24
C GLU A 15 -31.06 -27.28 -0.72
N GLN A 16 -30.75 -27.92 0.40
CA GLN A 16 -29.42 -27.98 1.00
C GLN A 16 -28.50 -28.82 0.11
N ARG A 17 -28.16 -28.26 -1.04
CA ARG A 17 -27.01 -28.68 -1.83
C ARG A 17 -25.77 -28.36 -0.99
N PRO A 18 -24.80 -29.27 -0.87
CA PRO A 18 -23.51 -28.91 -0.32
C PRO A 18 -22.95 -27.71 -1.11
N PRO A 19 -22.40 -26.69 -0.44
CA PRO A 19 -21.92 -25.49 -1.11
C PRO A 19 -20.89 -25.87 -2.17
N SER A 20 -21.04 -25.32 -3.37
CA SER A 20 -20.06 -25.51 -4.43
C SER A 20 -18.75 -24.82 -4.05
N GLY A 21 -17.64 -25.16 -4.72
CA GLY A 21 -16.36 -24.49 -4.47
C GLY A 21 -16.43 -22.96 -4.66
N ARG A 22 -17.31 -22.50 -5.56
CA ARG A 22 -17.60 -21.07 -5.75
C ARG A 22 -18.36 -20.46 -4.58
N ASP A 23 -19.33 -21.18 -4.02
CA ASP A 23 -20.11 -20.70 -2.86
C ASP A 23 -19.22 -20.61 -1.62
N VAL A 24 -18.31 -21.57 -1.44
CA VAL A 24 -17.31 -21.51 -0.35
C VAL A 24 -16.34 -20.36 -0.56
N GLN A 25 -15.86 -20.13 -1.79
CA GLN A 25 -14.95 -19.03 -2.11
C GLN A 25 -15.63 -17.66 -1.94
N ALA A 26 -16.90 -17.54 -2.35
CA ALA A 26 -17.72 -16.36 -2.14
C ALA A 26 -17.99 -16.10 -0.65
N ALA A 27 -18.34 -17.13 0.12
CA ALA A 27 -18.55 -17.01 1.57
C ALA A 27 -17.27 -16.68 2.33
N VAL A 28 -16.12 -17.22 1.90
CA VAL A 28 -14.81 -16.85 2.45
C VAL A 28 -14.49 -15.39 2.11
N TRP A 29 -14.81 -14.93 0.90
CA TRP A 29 -14.62 -13.54 0.50
C TRP A 29 -15.57 -12.59 1.24
N GLU A 30 -16.86 -12.89 1.35
CA GLU A 30 -17.81 -12.13 2.18
C GLU A 30 -17.41 -12.09 3.65
N ALA A 31 -16.87 -13.18 4.19
CA ALA A 31 -16.42 -13.23 5.58
C ALA A 31 -15.05 -12.56 5.83
N ALA A 32 -14.22 -12.38 4.79
CA ALA A 32 -12.83 -11.94 4.93
C ALA A 32 -12.44 -10.66 4.15
N GLY A 33 -13.27 -10.16 3.24
CA GLY A 33 -12.98 -9.02 2.37
C GLY A 33 -14.23 -8.46 1.70
N ASP A 34 -14.97 -7.61 2.42
CA ASP A 34 -16.01 -6.80 1.78
C ASP A 34 -15.41 -5.60 1.06
N PHE A 35 -16.17 -5.05 0.10
CA PHE A 35 -15.80 -3.84 -0.64
C PHE A 35 -15.40 -2.68 0.29
N GLY A 36 -16.02 -2.57 1.46
CA GLY A 36 -15.73 -1.56 2.46
C GLY A 36 -14.34 -1.70 3.10
N ALA A 37 -13.90 -2.93 3.39
CA ALA A 37 -12.57 -3.21 3.92
C ALA A 37 -11.48 -2.87 2.89
N LEU A 38 -11.72 -3.18 1.61
CA LEU A 38 -10.80 -2.80 0.54
C LEU A 38 -10.77 -1.27 0.33
N GLN A 39 -11.93 -0.61 0.38
CA GLN A 39 -12.01 0.85 0.35
C GLN A 39 -11.22 1.48 1.51
N LEU A 40 -11.39 0.96 2.72
CA LEU A 40 -10.64 1.43 3.89
C LEU A 40 -9.12 1.23 3.71
N LEU A 41 -8.69 0.12 3.10
CA LEU A 41 -7.28 -0.12 2.78
C LEU A 41 -6.74 0.94 1.81
N VAL A 42 -7.51 1.27 0.76
CA VAL A 42 -7.16 2.33 -0.19
C VAL A 42 -6.99 3.67 0.54
N ASP A 43 -7.97 4.06 1.36
CA ASP A 43 -7.94 5.32 2.11
C ASP A 43 -6.73 5.40 3.07
N LEU A 44 -6.39 4.27 3.73
CA LEU A 44 -5.22 4.16 4.60
C LEU A 44 -3.90 4.28 3.82
N LEU A 45 -3.79 3.64 2.65
CA LEU A 45 -2.61 3.72 1.80
C LEU A 45 -2.41 5.13 1.22
N GLN A 46 -3.50 5.80 0.82
CA GLN A 46 -3.46 7.20 0.38
C GLN A 46 -2.99 8.13 1.49
N THR A 47 -3.59 8.01 2.69
CA THR A 47 -3.16 8.77 3.87
C THR A 47 -1.69 8.52 4.18
N ARG A 48 -1.27 7.25 4.15
CA ARG A 48 0.12 6.87 4.40
C ARG A 48 1.09 7.46 3.38
N LEU A 49 0.72 7.51 2.11
CA LEU A 49 1.56 8.13 1.08
C LEU A 49 1.73 9.63 1.34
N VAL A 50 0.63 10.34 1.67
CA VAL A 50 0.68 11.76 2.03
C VAL A 50 1.59 12.00 3.24
N GLU A 51 1.46 11.21 4.30
CA GLU A 51 2.33 11.30 5.49
C GLU A 51 3.81 11.07 5.17
N LEU A 52 4.11 10.14 4.26
CA LEU A 52 5.49 9.86 3.85
C LEU A 52 6.07 11.03 3.05
N GLU A 53 5.26 11.72 2.25
CA GLU A 53 5.69 12.88 1.47
C GLU A 53 5.74 14.17 2.30
N GLU A 54 4.92 14.27 3.35
CA GLU A 54 4.92 15.40 4.27
C GLU A 54 6.30 15.58 4.93
N GLY A 55 6.88 16.78 4.74
CA GLY A 55 8.20 17.13 5.29
C GLY A 55 9.41 16.47 4.61
N SER A 56 9.22 15.42 3.78
CA SER A 56 10.32 14.71 3.14
C SER A 56 10.35 14.84 1.61
N GLY A 57 9.26 15.32 0.99
CA GLY A 57 9.12 15.48 -0.46
C GLY A 57 8.64 14.21 -1.15
N THR A 58 8.52 14.22 -2.47
CA THR A 58 8.06 13.06 -3.24
C THR A 58 9.15 12.00 -3.40
N GLU A 59 8.81 10.83 -3.95
CA GLU A 59 9.80 9.83 -4.37
C GLU A 59 10.86 10.42 -5.33
N VAL A 60 10.46 11.30 -6.25
CA VAL A 60 11.35 11.95 -7.20
C VAL A 60 12.38 12.84 -6.49
N CYS A 61 11.95 13.57 -5.45
CA CYS A 61 12.87 14.35 -4.63
C CYS A 61 13.93 13.47 -3.95
N ASP A 62 13.57 12.25 -3.52
CA ASP A 62 14.52 11.30 -2.96
C ASP A 62 15.51 10.79 -3.99
N THR A 63 15.05 10.48 -5.21
CA THR A 63 15.92 10.10 -6.33
C THR A 63 16.95 11.18 -6.61
N GLU A 64 16.53 12.45 -6.72
CA GLU A 64 17.44 13.57 -6.93
C GLU A 64 18.47 13.74 -5.80
N LEU A 65 18.08 13.48 -4.55
CA LEU A 65 18.99 13.55 -3.41
C LEU A 65 20.04 12.43 -3.43
N LEU A 66 19.66 11.24 -3.89
CA LEU A 66 20.57 10.09 -4.02
C LEU A 66 21.54 10.26 -5.20
N GLU A 67 21.07 10.80 -6.33
CA GLU A 67 21.91 11.11 -7.49
C GLU A 67 23.00 12.14 -7.13
N LYS A 68 22.64 13.18 -6.36
CA LYS A 68 23.60 14.17 -5.85
C LYS A 68 24.70 13.53 -5.00
N PHE A 69 24.37 12.51 -4.21
CA PHE A 69 25.37 11.77 -3.43
C PHE A 69 26.33 10.95 -4.31
N HIS A 70 25.81 10.30 -5.36
CA HIS A 70 26.64 9.57 -6.33
C HIS A 70 27.65 10.49 -7.03
N LEU A 71 27.22 11.70 -7.41
CA LEU A 71 28.10 12.68 -8.06
C LEU A 71 29.24 13.12 -7.14
N VAL A 72 28.94 13.46 -5.89
CA VAL A 72 29.94 13.93 -4.90
C VAL A 72 30.98 12.85 -4.59
N ASN A 73 30.58 11.58 -4.42
CA ASN A 73 31.53 10.50 -4.19
C ASN A 73 32.43 10.20 -5.41
N CYS A 74 31.95 10.44 -6.62
CA CYS A 74 32.73 10.25 -7.84
C CYS A 74 33.82 11.33 -7.98
N GLU A 75 33.46 12.59 -7.72
CA GLU A 75 34.38 13.74 -7.81
C GLU A 75 35.45 13.73 -6.69
N GLU A 76 35.14 13.21 -5.50
CA GLU A 76 36.12 13.08 -4.42
C GLU A 76 37.19 12.01 -4.66
N SER A 77 36.89 10.97 -5.46
CA SER A 77 37.91 10.01 -5.89
C SER A 77 38.99 10.67 -6.76
N GLU A 78 38.72 11.86 -7.32
CA GLU A 78 39.62 12.60 -8.21
C GLU A 78 40.32 13.80 -7.53
N ARG A 79 39.84 14.26 -6.37
CA ARG A 79 40.40 15.43 -5.66
C ARG A 79 40.67 15.15 -4.19
N SER A 80 41.88 14.64 -3.92
CA SER A 80 42.48 14.64 -2.59
C SER A 80 42.64 16.07 -2.06
N GLY A 81 41.78 16.46 -1.11
CA GLY A 81 42.11 17.38 -0.03
C GLY A 81 41.41 18.74 -0.08
N THR A 82 40.40 18.95 0.77
CA THR A 82 40.26 20.13 1.65
C THR A 82 39.27 19.80 2.77
N MET A 83 39.68 19.91 4.04
CA MET A 83 38.88 19.56 5.24
C MET A 83 37.63 20.43 5.52
N LYS A 84 37.24 21.36 4.62
CA LYS A 84 36.20 22.37 4.89
C LYS A 84 34.81 22.07 4.30
N ASP A 85 34.66 21.06 3.44
CA ASP A 85 33.37 20.74 2.79
C ASP A 85 32.59 19.57 3.41
N GLN A 86 33.11 18.95 4.48
CA GLN A 86 32.47 17.79 5.12
C GLN A 86 31.07 18.07 5.68
N GLU A 87 30.72 19.33 5.96
CA GLU A 87 29.40 19.70 6.49
C GLU A 87 28.29 19.71 5.41
N LYS A 88 28.66 19.82 4.13
CA LYS A 88 27.75 19.70 2.97
C LYS A 88 27.68 18.28 2.42
N GLN A 89 28.63 17.43 2.79
CA GLN A 89 28.67 16.06 2.32
C GLN A 89 27.62 15.23 3.08
N MET A 90 26.68 14.67 2.32
CA MET A 90 25.64 13.82 2.87
C MET A 90 26.29 12.55 3.45
N ASN A 91 26.22 12.37 4.77
CA ASN A 91 26.84 11.20 5.41
C ASN A 91 26.08 9.89 5.09
N ARG A 92 26.73 8.76 5.32
CA ARG A 92 26.17 7.42 5.03
C ARG A 92 24.83 7.15 5.72
N ASN A 93 24.64 7.64 6.95
CA ASN A 93 23.38 7.45 7.68
C ASN A 93 22.23 8.20 7.00
N ARG A 94 22.47 9.44 6.59
CA ARG A 94 21.50 10.24 5.84
C ARG A 94 21.18 9.57 4.50
N TRP A 95 22.18 9.05 3.79
CA TRP A 95 21.97 8.25 2.58
C TRP A 95 21.09 7.02 2.82
N SER A 96 21.40 6.21 3.83
CA SER A 96 20.59 5.05 4.18
C SER A 96 19.15 5.42 4.57
N SER A 97 18.94 6.55 5.27
CA SER A 97 17.60 7.05 5.59
C SER A 97 16.81 7.49 4.34
N ILE A 98 17.47 8.10 3.35
CA ILE A 98 16.81 8.48 2.09
C ILE A 98 16.42 7.24 1.28
N ILE A 99 17.31 6.24 1.17
CA ILE A 99 16.99 4.97 0.51
C ILE A 99 15.78 4.30 1.18
N TYR A 100 15.78 4.24 2.52
CA TYR A 100 14.70 3.61 3.27
C TYR A 100 13.35 4.29 3.02
N ARG A 101 13.28 5.62 3.15
CA ARG A 101 12.03 6.35 2.96
C ARG A 101 11.56 6.32 1.50
N GLN A 102 12.48 6.36 0.52
CA GLN A 102 12.15 6.22 -0.90
C GLN A 102 11.47 4.87 -1.15
N GLY A 103 12.04 3.78 -0.61
CA GLY A 103 11.45 2.45 -0.72
C GLY A 103 10.07 2.36 -0.07
N GLN A 104 9.85 3.03 1.07
CA GLN A 104 8.52 3.10 1.69
C GLN A 104 7.49 3.80 0.78
N LYS A 105 7.86 4.91 0.13
CA LYS A 105 6.98 5.62 -0.81
C LYS A 105 6.67 4.75 -2.03
N GLN A 106 7.69 4.14 -2.62
CA GLN A 106 7.54 3.24 -3.77
C GLN A 106 6.60 2.08 -3.47
N LEU A 107 6.84 1.36 -2.37
CA LEU A 107 6.00 0.24 -1.96
C LEU A 107 4.57 0.69 -1.69
N THR A 108 4.38 1.78 -0.94
CA THR A 108 3.04 2.30 -0.63
C THR A 108 2.29 2.68 -1.91
N SER A 109 2.96 3.34 -2.86
CA SER A 109 2.40 3.70 -4.17
C SER A 109 2.01 2.48 -5.00
N LEU A 110 2.84 1.43 -5.02
CA LEU A 110 2.54 0.19 -5.73
C LEU A 110 1.35 -0.56 -5.11
N PHE A 111 1.32 -0.69 -3.78
CA PHE A 111 0.18 -1.30 -3.09
C PHE A 111 -1.10 -0.51 -3.29
N LEU A 112 -1.02 0.82 -3.28
CA LEU A 112 -2.17 1.68 -3.54
C LEU A 112 -2.75 1.44 -4.93
N LYS A 113 -1.92 1.43 -5.98
CA LYS A 113 -2.38 1.15 -7.36
C LYS A 113 -3.05 -0.21 -7.49
N GLU A 114 -2.49 -1.23 -6.85
CA GLU A 114 -3.07 -2.58 -6.88
C GLU A 114 -4.41 -2.62 -6.14
N ALA A 115 -4.51 -1.96 -4.98
CA ALA A 115 -5.74 -1.89 -4.21
C ALA A 115 -6.84 -1.11 -4.94
N GLU A 116 -6.49 0.01 -5.59
CA GLU A 116 -7.40 0.79 -6.45
C GLU A 116 -7.91 -0.06 -7.63
N HIS A 117 -7.02 -0.79 -8.30
CA HIS A 117 -7.41 -1.69 -9.40
C HIS A 117 -8.34 -2.82 -8.92
N ALA A 118 -8.05 -3.45 -7.77
CA ALA A 118 -8.93 -4.45 -7.20
C ALA A 118 -10.32 -3.90 -6.85
N LEU A 119 -10.38 -2.66 -6.36
CA LEU A 119 -11.62 -1.96 -6.04
C LEU A 119 -12.45 -1.63 -7.31
N GLU A 120 -11.79 -1.22 -8.39
CA GLU A 120 -12.41 -1.00 -9.69
C GLU A 120 -13.03 -2.28 -10.25
N LEU A 121 -12.33 -3.42 -10.17
CA LEU A 121 -12.86 -4.71 -10.60
C LEU A 121 -14.12 -5.08 -9.83
N LEU A 122 -14.12 -4.93 -8.50
CA LEU A 122 -15.30 -5.20 -7.68
C LEU A 122 -16.47 -4.25 -8.00
N SER A 123 -16.18 -2.99 -8.32
CA SER A 123 -17.20 -2.01 -8.71
C SER A 123 -17.85 -2.36 -10.05
N ASN A 124 -17.07 -2.88 -11.00
CA ASN A 124 -17.55 -3.28 -12.33
C ASN A 124 -18.32 -4.60 -12.33
N ASP A 125 -18.15 -5.43 -11.28
CA ASP A 125 -18.87 -6.68 -11.08
C ASP A 125 -20.22 -6.51 -10.33
N LEU A 126 -20.55 -5.29 -9.86
CA LEU A 126 -21.88 -4.98 -9.31
C LEU A 126 -22.91 -4.83 -10.47
N PRO A 127 -24.05 -5.55 -10.43
CA PRO A 127 -25.10 -5.48 -11.46
C PRO A 127 -25.89 -4.17 -11.48
#